data_AF-A0A5N4CY35-F1
#
_entry.id   AF-A0A5N4CY35-F1
#
_cell.length_a   1.000
_cell.length_b   1.000
_cell.length_c   1.000
_cell.angle_alpha   90.00
_cell.angle_beta   90.00
_cell.angle_gamma   90.00
#
_symmetry.space_group_name_H-M   'P 1'
#
loop_
_entity.id
_entity.type
_entity.pdbx_description
1 polymer ?
#
loop_
_entity_poly.entity_id
_entity_poly.type
_entity_poly.pdbx_seq_one_letter_code
_entity_poly.pdbx_strand_id
1 'polypeptide(L)' 'MGPLPLCQPVGLSLLLLLGPVLWLSAASQRSHVHRRGLIELAGTVECAGTRSSMAYVNYGCYCGLGGHGQPLDAVD' A
#
# COMPACT_ATOMS: atom_id res chain seq x y z
N MET A 1 -9.83 -32.86 39.07
CA MET A 1 -9.56 -33.49 37.77
C MET A 1 -8.44 -32.70 37.11
N GLY A 2 -7.21 -33.20 37.26
CA GLY A 2 -5.99 -32.82 36.53
C GLY A 2 -5.58 -31.33 36.45
N PRO A 3 -4.49 -30.90 37.10
CA PRO A 3 -3.69 -29.83 36.53
C PRO A 3 -3.01 -30.37 35.25
N LEU A 4 -3.06 -29.62 34.14
CA LEU A 4 -2.18 -29.92 33.00
C LEU A 4 -0.80 -29.30 33.29
N PRO A 5 0.28 -30.11 33.26
CA PRO A 5 1.61 -29.63 33.58
C PRO A 5 2.22 -29.00 32.33
N LEU A 6 2.32 -27.67 32.28
CA LEU A 6 3.28 -27.05 31.36
C LEU A 6 4.66 -27.05 32.02
N CYS A 7 5.26 -28.23 31.96
CA CYS A 7 6.66 -28.45 32.18
C CYS A 7 7.44 -27.92 30.96
N GLN A 8 8.30 -26.92 31.20
CA GLN A 8 9.59 -26.71 30.53
C GLN A 8 9.68 -25.98 29.14
N PRO A 9 10.86 -25.40 28.85
CA PRO A 9 11.09 -24.15 28.10
C PRO A 9 11.16 -24.36 26.57
N VAL A 10 10.41 -25.33 26.06
CA VAL A 10 10.48 -25.73 24.64
C VAL A 10 9.83 -24.67 23.75
N GLY A 11 8.78 -24.01 24.23
CA GLY A 11 8.09 -22.95 23.49
C GLY A 11 8.96 -21.72 23.24
N LEU A 12 9.82 -21.34 24.20
CA LEU A 12 10.72 -20.19 24.08
C LEU A 12 11.88 -20.49 23.12
N SER A 13 12.42 -21.71 23.16
CA SER A 13 13.49 -22.17 22.27
C SER A 13 13.04 -22.24 20.81
N LEU A 14 11.79 -22.68 20.57
CA LEU A 14 11.18 -22.70 19.23
C LEU A 14 11.00 -21.29 18.66
N LEU A 15 10.57 -20.33 19.49
CA LEU A 15 10.39 -18.93 19.09
C LEU A 15 11.73 -18.24 18.77
N LEU A 16 12.80 -18.57 19.51
CA LEU A 16 14.16 -18.08 19.26
C LEU A 16 14.82 -18.68 18.00
N LEU A 17 14.41 -19.90 17.59
CA LEU A 17 14.90 -20.56 16.37
C LEU A 17 14.16 -20.08 15.10
N LEU A 18 12.87 -19.75 15.20
CA LEU A 18 12.03 -19.28 14.09
C LEU A 18 12.01 -17.74 13.94
N GLY A 19 12.27 -17.00 15.01
CA GLY A 19 12.31 -15.54 15.02
C GLY A 19 13.33 -14.93 14.05
N PRO A 20 14.58 -15.43 13.98
CA PRO A 20 15.60 -14.90 13.06
C PRO A 20 15.26 -15.13 11.58
N VAL A 21 14.65 -16.28 11.26
CA VAL A 21 14.20 -16.61 9.89
C VAL A 21 13.10 -15.65 9.44
N LEU A 22 12.16 -15.34 10.33
CA LEU A 22 11.08 -14.40 10.05
C LEU A 22 11.58 -12.95 9.92
N TRP A 23 12.64 -12.58 10.66
CA TRP A 23 13.23 -11.23 10.64
C TRP A 23 14.02 -10.94 9.36
N LEU A 24 14.74 -11.92 8.81
CA LEU A 24 15.51 -11.73 7.56
C LEU A 24 14.62 -11.58 6.32
N SER A 25 13.41 -12.15 6.32
CA SER A 25 12.47 -12.04 5.20
C SER A 25 11.83 -10.66 5.06
N ALA A 26 11.84 -9.83 6.11
CA ALA A 26 11.23 -8.50 6.09
C ALA A 26 12.13 -7.41 5.48
N ALA A 27 13.44 -7.62 5.40
CA ALA A 27 14.41 -6.57 5.06
C ALA A 27 14.65 -6.35 3.55
N SER A 28 13.96 -7.09 2.67
CA SER A 28 14.10 -6.94 1.21
C SER A 28 12.76 -6.84 0.50
N GLN A 29 11.83 -6.04 1.04
CA GLN A 29 10.78 -5.45 0.21
C GLN A 29 11.43 -4.28 -0.55
N ARG A 30 12.17 -4.58 -1.62
CA ARG A 30 12.38 -3.59 -2.67
C ARG A 30 10.97 -3.20 -3.11
N SER A 31 10.56 -1.97 -2.80
CA SER A 31 9.37 -1.37 -3.38
C SER A 31 9.56 -1.39 -4.89
N HIS A 32 9.06 -2.44 -5.53
CA HIS A 32 8.97 -2.51 -6.98
C HIS A 32 7.82 -1.58 -7.32
N VAL A 33 8.12 -0.28 -7.40
CA VAL A 33 7.18 0.71 -7.93
C VAL A 33 6.94 0.31 -9.38
N HIS A 34 5.89 -0.49 -9.59
CA HIS A 34 5.42 -0.81 -10.92
C HIS A 34 5.09 0.52 -11.58
N ARG A 35 5.72 0.79 -12.72
CA ARG A 35 5.30 1.89 -13.56
C ARG A 35 3.87 1.61 -13.99
N ARG A 36 2.95 2.48 -13.57
CA ARG A 36 1.54 2.46 -13.95
C ARG A 36 1.34 3.43 -15.10
N GLY A 37 0.52 3.06 -16.07
CA GLY A 37 0.13 3.91 -17.19
C GLY A 37 -1.14 4.72 -16.89
N LEU A 38 -1.64 5.40 -17.92
CA LEU A 38 -2.85 6.20 -17.84
C LEU A 38 -4.11 5.35 -17.62
N ILE A 39 -4.11 4.10 -18.09
CA ILE A 39 -5.24 3.17 -17.90
C ILE A 39 -5.36 2.80 -16.42
N GLU A 40 -4.24 2.47 -15.79
CA GLU A 40 -4.21 2.18 -14.36
C GLU A 40 -4.54 3.42 -13.53
N LEU A 41 -4.07 4.61 -13.94
CA LEU A 41 -4.46 5.87 -13.30
C LEU A 41 -5.98 6.06 -13.34
N ALA A 42 -6.60 5.96 -14.53
CA ALA A 42 -8.04 6.07 -14.69
C ALA A 42 -8.79 5.06 -13.82
N GLY A 43 -8.34 3.80 -13.80
CA GLY A 43 -8.94 2.76 -12.95
C GLY A 43 -8.83 3.06 -11.46
N THR A 44 -7.71 3.62 -10.99
CA THR A 44 -7.56 4.01 -9.58
C THR A 44 -8.43 5.21 -9.20
N VAL A 45 -8.55 6.20 -10.07
CA VAL A 45 -9.42 7.37 -9.85
C VAL A 45 -10.89 6.96 -9.84
N GLU A 46 -11.30 6.10 -10.77
CA GLU A 46 -12.65 5.54 -10.83
C GLU A 46 -12.99 4.74 -9.56
N CYS A 47 -12.03 3.96 -9.05
CA CYS A 47 -12.21 3.14 -7.85
C CYS A 47 -12.28 3.96 -6.56
N ALA A 48 -11.45 4.99 -6.43
CA ALA A 48 -11.37 5.79 -5.21
C ALA A 48 -12.40 6.93 -5.15
N GLY A 49 -12.87 7.39 -6.31
CA GLY A 49 -13.77 8.53 -6.44
C GLY A 49 -15.24 8.15 -6.53
N THR A 50 -16.08 9.18 -6.63
CA THR A 50 -17.53 9.06 -6.89
C THR A 50 -17.90 9.47 -8.32
N ARG A 51 -16.93 9.95 -9.09
CA ARG A 51 -17.09 10.46 -10.45
C ARG A 51 -16.25 9.63 -11.40
N SER A 52 -16.68 9.58 -12.65
CA SER A 52 -15.88 8.96 -13.69
C SER A 52 -14.52 9.66 -13.80
N SER A 53 -13.47 8.88 -13.99
CA SER A 53 -12.10 9.34 -14.27
C SER A 53 -12.02 10.36 -15.42
N MET A 54 -12.94 10.26 -16.39
CA MET A 54 -13.05 11.22 -17.49
C MET A 54 -13.39 12.65 -17.04
N ALA A 55 -14.03 12.82 -15.88
CA ALA A 55 -14.40 14.14 -15.37
C ALA A 55 -13.19 14.99 -14.96
N TYR A 56 -12.03 14.37 -14.75
CA TYR A 56 -10.78 15.04 -14.39
C TYR A 56 -9.85 15.26 -15.58
N VAL A 57 -10.28 14.88 -16.79
CA VAL A 57 -9.50 15.15 -18.01
C VAL A 57 -9.65 16.63 -18.36
N ASN A 58 -8.55 17.37 -18.30
CA ASN A 58 -8.50 18.80 -18.61
C ASN A 58 -9.41 19.62 -17.69
N TYR A 59 -9.40 19.30 -16.39
CA TYR A 59 -10.09 20.03 -15.34
C TYR A 59 -9.12 21.01 -14.66
N GLY A 60 -9.56 22.24 -14.44
CA GLY A 60 -8.76 23.26 -13.78
C GLY A 60 -7.44 23.57 -14.50
N CYS A 61 -6.41 23.87 -13.71
CA CYS A 61 -5.07 24.25 -14.14
C CYS A 61 -4.08 23.07 -14.17
N TYR A 62 -4.32 21.97 -13.43
CA TYR A 62 -3.35 20.90 -13.24
C TYR A 62 -3.86 19.49 -13.59
N CYS A 63 -5.17 19.23 -13.52
CA CYS A 63 -5.70 17.92 -13.90
C CYS A 63 -5.68 17.73 -15.44
N GLY A 64 -4.55 17.25 -15.96
CA GLY A 64 -4.31 17.05 -17.39
C GLY A 64 -2.82 16.86 -17.70
N LEU A 65 -2.43 17.08 -18.95
CA LEU A 65 -1.01 17.08 -19.33
C LEU A 65 -0.36 18.42 -18.95
N GLY A 66 0.64 18.37 -18.07
CA GLY A 66 1.41 19.54 -17.66
C GLY A 66 0.90 20.15 -16.35
N GLY A 67 0.44 21.40 -16.44
CA GLY A 67 -0.20 22.13 -15.34
C GLY A 67 0.61 23.32 -14.80
N HIS A 68 -0.05 24.47 -14.64
CA HIS A 68 0.54 25.71 -14.12
C HIS A 68 -0.55 26.71 -13.70
N GLY A 69 -0.25 27.59 -12.75
CA GLY A 69 -1.12 28.68 -12.33
C GLY A 69 -1.68 28.49 -10.91
N GLN A 70 -2.75 29.22 -10.61
CA GLN A 70 -3.46 29.10 -9.33
C GLN A 70 -4.49 27.98 -9.43
N PRO A 71 -4.45 26.96 -8.55
CA PRO A 71 -5.46 25.90 -8.53
C PRO A 71 -6.87 26.45 -8.40
N LEU A 72 -7.79 25.89 -9.18
CA LEU A 72 -9.20 26.28 -9.23
C LEU A 72 -9.93 25.93 -7.92
N ASP A 73 -9.69 24.74 -7.38
CA ASP A 73 -10.27 24.25 -6.14
C ASP A 73 -9.36 23.22 -5.46
N ALA A 74 -9.89 22.39 -4.57
CA ALA A 74 -9.12 21.37 -3.86
C ALA A 74 -8.86 20.10 -4.68
N VAL A 75 -9.58 19.91 -5.79
CA VAL A 75 -9.41 18.77 -6.70
C VAL A 75 -8.34 19.08 -7.73
N ASP A 76 -8.33 20.31 -8.25
CA ASP A 76 -7.33 20.80 -9.20
C ASP A 76 -5.91 20.84 -8.62
#